data_AF-A0A2Z2M6K2-F1
#
_entry.id   AF-A0A2Z2M6K2-F1
#
_cell.length_a   1.000
_cell.length_b   1.000
_cell.length_c   1.000
_cell.angle_alpha   90.00
_cell.angle_beta   90.00
_cell.angle_gamma   90.00
#
_symmetry.space_group_name_H-M   'P 1'
#
loop_
_entity.id
_entity.type
_entity.pdbx_description
1 polymer ?
#
loop_
_entity_poly.entity_id
_entity_poly.type
_entity_poly.pdbx_seq_one_letter_code
_entity_poly.pdbx_strand_id
1 'polypeptide(L)'
;MKRALKIFEVLTWIIILLLVGVTFDVSFNDGALSRRYLPGEFVEKLYEFREETRFLTGINDPVTKNFERYLNDPEERGILLNLSRSLKGKNQIESAWKILEWEDKRLTYDYGRAEPQFIPPSEFLSKGKGICGDYSLLTAGLLIAMNYSPVYVLAISFNDSETGHLTAAIRVGGKYLVADQHPPLMDLGTYYRHWAVYTANSSAKPLHIDRIEVYAVYWKDGRVNVRREGSMGRSEFMREDYNMTEGDARKLVGDLTSEIQRRFPNLKQDPLLLGSEKRDSPPEGYRSVSIFQATFPAYADYYIPEAHKGFVSLILDTLLENEELGRALETSDSFWVNGTLRKPSLSITVYTGRRGS
;
A
#
# COMPACT_ATOMS: atom_id res chain seq x y z
N MET A 1 -2.86 13.64 -62.96
CA MET A 1 -3.84 13.65 -61.86
C MET A 1 -4.52 12.29 -61.61
N LYS A 2 -5.26 11.68 -62.56
CA LYS A 2 -5.97 10.40 -62.32
C LYS A 2 -5.09 9.20 -61.92
N ARG A 3 -3.82 9.15 -62.36
CA ARG A 3 -2.88 8.09 -61.96
C ARG A 3 -2.35 8.26 -60.52
N ALA A 4 -2.14 9.50 -60.07
CA ALA A 4 -1.69 9.78 -58.71
C ALA A 4 -2.78 9.45 -57.68
N LEU A 5 -4.05 9.72 -58.02
CA LEU A 5 -5.19 9.39 -57.16
C LEU A 5 -5.35 7.88 -56.95
N LYS A 6 -5.20 7.08 -58.03
CA LYS A 6 -5.23 5.61 -57.93
C LYS A 6 -4.08 5.02 -57.11
N ILE A 7 -2.89 5.61 -57.21
CA ILE A 7 -1.73 5.18 -56.40
C ILE A 7 -1.99 5.46 -54.92
N PHE A 8 -2.59 6.61 -54.60
CA PHE A 8 -2.93 6.98 -53.23
C PHE A 8 -4.02 6.08 -52.62
N GLU A 9 -5.05 5.72 -53.39
CA GLU A 9 -6.08 4.77 -52.95
C GLU A 9 -5.50 3.39 -52.63
N VAL A 10 -4.62 2.87 -53.50
CA VAL A 10 -3.97 1.57 -53.28
C VAL A 10 -3.07 1.60 -52.03
N LEU A 11 -2.29 2.66 -51.84
CA LEU A 11 -1.47 2.85 -50.64
C LEU A 11 -2.31 2.91 -49.37
N THR A 12 -3.47 3.59 -49.42
CA THR A 12 -4.39 3.68 -48.29
C THR A 12 -4.93 2.31 -47.90
N TRP A 13 -5.35 1.50 -48.89
CA TRP A 13 -5.82 0.14 -48.64
C TRP A 13 -4.73 -0.80 -48.10
N ILE A 14 -3.50 -0.65 -48.58
CA ILE A 14 -2.36 -1.41 -48.06
C ILE A 14 -2.13 -1.07 -46.58
N ILE A 15 -2.15 0.21 -46.21
CA ILE A 15 -1.97 0.66 -44.82
C ILE A 15 -3.10 0.13 -43.92
N ILE A 16 -4.35 0.18 -44.38
CA ILE A 16 -5.50 -0.35 -43.63
C ILE A 16 -5.35 -1.85 -43.42
N LEU A 17 -5.00 -2.62 -44.45
CA LEU A 17 -4.79 -4.07 -44.33
C LEU A 17 -3.63 -4.41 -43.39
N LEU A 18 -2.56 -3.60 -43.41
CA LEU A 18 -1.43 -3.74 -42.50
C LEU A 18 -1.85 -3.49 -41.05
N LEU A 19 -2.62 -2.42 -40.80
CA LEU A 19 -3.18 -2.10 -39.48
C LEU A 19 -4.08 -3.21 -38.96
N VAL A 20 -4.97 -3.74 -39.80
CA VAL A 20 -5.86 -4.86 -39.44
C VAL A 20 -5.05 -6.12 -39.16
N GLY A 21 -4.06 -6.45 -40.00
CA GLY A 21 -3.19 -7.62 -39.83
C GLY A 21 -2.41 -7.57 -38.52
N VAL A 22 -1.82 -6.41 -38.18
CA VAL A 22 -1.15 -6.20 -36.90
C VAL A 22 -2.11 -6.32 -35.73
N THR A 23 -3.29 -5.72 -35.84
CA THR A 23 -4.30 -5.78 -34.76
C THR A 23 -4.73 -7.22 -34.49
N PHE A 24 -4.93 -8.03 -35.53
CA PHE A 24 -5.24 -9.45 -35.40
C PHE A 24 -4.08 -10.24 -34.80
N ASP A 25 -2.86 -10.03 -35.26
CA ASP A 25 -1.68 -10.73 -34.73
C ASP A 25 -1.41 -10.38 -33.26
N VAL A 26 -1.61 -9.13 -32.85
CA VAL A 26 -1.57 -8.74 -31.43
C VAL A 26 -2.69 -9.40 -30.63
N SER A 27 -3.91 -9.45 -31.18
CA SER A 27 -5.08 -9.97 -30.46
C SER A 27 -5.07 -11.49 -30.29
N PHE A 28 -4.50 -12.23 -31.23
CA PHE A 28 -4.58 -13.69 -31.27
C PHE A 28 -3.23 -14.40 -31.14
N ASN A 29 -2.11 -13.68 -31.26
CA ASN A 29 -0.77 -14.26 -31.34
C ASN A 29 0.31 -13.38 -30.66
N ASP A 30 -0.11 -12.51 -29.72
CA ASP A 30 0.77 -11.63 -28.93
C ASP A 30 1.72 -10.77 -29.77
N GLY A 31 1.37 -10.48 -31.03
CA GLY A 31 2.21 -9.67 -31.90
C GLY A 31 3.48 -10.39 -32.38
N ALA A 32 3.55 -11.73 -32.26
CA ALA A 32 4.72 -12.51 -32.62
C ALA A 32 5.08 -12.41 -34.12
N LEU A 33 4.10 -12.31 -35.01
CA LEU A 33 4.38 -12.08 -36.44
C LEU A 33 4.79 -10.63 -36.68
N SER A 34 4.15 -9.68 -36.02
CA SER A 34 4.42 -8.24 -36.14
C SER A 34 5.85 -7.92 -35.70
N ARG A 35 6.31 -8.48 -34.58
CA ARG A 35 7.70 -8.39 -34.10
C ARG A 35 8.72 -9.01 -35.06
N ARG A 36 8.31 -10.02 -35.84
CA ARG A 36 9.19 -10.72 -36.78
C ARG A 36 9.34 -9.99 -38.12
N TYR A 37 8.29 -9.29 -38.57
CA TYR A 37 8.22 -8.76 -39.93
C TYR A 37 8.15 -7.24 -40.03
N LEU A 38 7.91 -6.53 -38.91
CA LEU A 38 7.88 -5.07 -38.88
C LEU A 38 9.13 -4.50 -38.20
N PRO A 39 9.58 -3.30 -38.61
CA PRO A 39 10.65 -2.60 -37.92
C PRO A 39 10.28 -2.35 -36.45
N GLY A 40 11.24 -2.55 -35.54
CA GLY A 40 11.01 -2.40 -34.09
C GLY A 40 10.38 -1.06 -33.70
N GLU A 41 10.89 0.05 -34.26
CA GLU A 41 10.35 1.40 -34.02
C GLU A 41 8.87 1.57 -34.44
N PHE A 42 8.43 0.83 -35.46
CA PHE A 42 7.04 0.87 -35.91
C PHE A 42 6.12 0.06 -35.00
N VAL A 43 6.61 -1.09 -34.52
CA VAL A 43 5.90 -1.92 -33.54
C VAL A 43 5.73 -1.17 -32.22
N GLU A 44 6.76 -0.49 -31.74
CA GLU A 44 6.66 0.33 -30.51
C GLU A 44 5.66 1.48 -30.66
N LYS A 45 5.70 2.23 -31.76
CA LYS A 45 4.69 3.28 -32.03
C LYS A 45 3.25 2.75 -32.09
N LEU A 46 3.06 1.52 -32.55
CA LEU A 46 1.75 0.86 -32.55
C LEU A 46 1.30 0.46 -31.15
N TYR A 47 2.22 0.03 -30.28
CA TYR A 47 1.93 -0.24 -28.87
C TYR A 47 1.63 1.07 -28.10
N GLU A 48 2.39 2.13 -28.34
CA GLU A 48 2.11 3.47 -27.82
C GLU A 48 0.71 3.95 -28.24
N PHE A 49 0.38 3.83 -29.53
CA PHE A 49 -0.94 4.20 -30.06
C PHE A 49 -2.07 3.33 -29.50
N ARG A 50 -1.82 2.05 -29.19
CA ARG A 50 -2.79 1.14 -28.55
C ARG A 50 -3.08 1.55 -27.12
N GLU A 51 -2.06 1.88 -26.34
CA GLU A 51 -2.23 2.35 -24.96
C GLU A 51 -2.94 3.71 -24.94
N GLU A 52 -2.62 4.59 -25.91
CA GLU A 52 -3.31 5.87 -26.11
C GLU A 52 -4.79 5.70 -26.51
N THR A 53 -5.12 4.71 -27.36
CA THR A 53 -6.52 4.42 -27.77
C THR A 53 -7.33 3.66 -26.72
N ARG A 54 -6.69 2.84 -25.87
CA ARG A 54 -7.31 2.29 -24.64
C ARG A 54 -7.67 3.39 -23.67
N PHE A 55 -6.80 4.39 -23.51
CA PHE A 55 -7.02 5.55 -22.65
C PHE A 55 -8.17 6.45 -23.14
N LEU A 56 -8.37 6.55 -24.47
CA LEU A 56 -9.37 7.44 -25.08
C LEU A 56 -10.80 6.86 -25.16
N THR A 57 -10.99 5.54 -25.10
CA THR A 57 -12.29 4.93 -25.45
C THR A 57 -13.12 4.41 -24.28
N GLY A 58 -12.59 4.26 -23.06
CA GLY A 58 -13.36 3.90 -21.85
C GLY A 58 -14.11 2.56 -21.86
N ILE A 59 -14.09 1.82 -22.98
CA ILE A 59 -14.87 0.59 -23.22
C ILE A 59 -14.12 -0.67 -22.76
N ASN A 60 -12.85 -0.56 -22.33
CA ASN A 60 -12.03 -1.69 -21.88
C ASN A 60 -11.08 -1.31 -20.73
N ASP A 61 -11.54 -0.54 -19.74
CA ASP A 61 -10.74 -0.36 -18.52
C ASP A 61 -10.70 -1.67 -17.72
N PRO A 62 -9.53 -2.34 -17.60
CA PRO A 62 -9.43 -3.61 -16.90
C PRO A 62 -9.77 -3.48 -15.40
N VAL A 63 -9.58 -2.31 -14.78
CA VAL A 63 -9.95 -2.09 -13.38
C VAL A 63 -11.47 -2.16 -13.24
N THR A 64 -12.21 -1.29 -13.94
CA THR A 64 -13.68 -1.27 -13.93
C THR A 64 -14.26 -2.64 -14.26
N LYS A 65 -13.79 -3.26 -15.36
CA LYS A 65 -14.31 -4.56 -15.82
C LYS A 65 -14.13 -5.67 -14.79
N ASN A 66 -12.92 -5.83 -14.23
CA ASN A 66 -12.64 -6.94 -13.31
C ASN A 66 -13.26 -6.71 -11.93
N PHE A 67 -13.23 -5.48 -11.42
CA PHE A 67 -13.86 -5.17 -10.14
C PHE A 67 -15.37 -5.38 -10.20
N GLU A 68 -16.05 -4.86 -11.22
CA GLU A 68 -17.50 -5.10 -11.35
C GLU A 68 -17.82 -6.58 -11.58
N ARG A 69 -16.99 -7.31 -12.33
CA ARG A 69 -17.17 -8.75 -12.54
C ARG A 69 -17.08 -9.52 -11.23
N TYR A 70 -15.98 -9.39 -10.51
CA TYR A 70 -15.71 -10.24 -9.33
C TYR A 70 -16.45 -9.74 -8.09
N LEU A 71 -16.61 -8.44 -7.89
CA LEU A 71 -17.30 -7.92 -6.70
C LEU A 71 -18.83 -7.99 -6.79
N ASN A 72 -19.39 -8.30 -7.97
CA ASN A 72 -20.82 -8.61 -8.11
C ASN A 72 -21.12 -10.12 -8.18
N ASP A 73 -20.10 -10.95 -8.29
CA ASP A 73 -20.27 -12.40 -8.25
C ASP A 73 -20.80 -12.82 -6.85
N PRO A 74 -21.91 -13.58 -6.76
CA PRO A 74 -22.48 -13.99 -5.48
C PRO A 74 -21.55 -14.84 -4.61
N GLU A 75 -20.73 -15.70 -5.20
CA GLU A 75 -19.80 -16.58 -4.48
C GLU A 75 -18.65 -15.76 -3.90
N GLU A 76 -18.04 -14.91 -4.72
CA GLU A 76 -16.97 -14.01 -4.29
C GLU A 76 -17.44 -13.05 -3.19
N ARG A 77 -18.65 -12.49 -3.33
CA ARG A 77 -19.25 -11.65 -2.27
C ARG A 77 -19.46 -12.43 -0.97
N GLY A 78 -19.87 -13.69 -1.05
CA GLY A 78 -20.03 -14.55 0.13
C GLY A 78 -18.72 -14.72 0.90
N ILE A 79 -17.63 -14.95 0.17
CA ILE A 79 -16.27 -15.09 0.72
C ILE A 79 -15.81 -13.78 1.36
N LEU A 80 -15.93 -12.66 0.65
CA LEU A 80 -15.57 -11.34 1.14
C LEU A 80 -16.39 -10.96 2.39
N LEU A 81 -17.70 -11.21 2.40
CA LEU A 81 -18.55 -10.96 3.57
C LEU A 81 -18.10 -11.77 4.78
N ASN A 82 -17.76 -13.05 4.60
CA ASN A 82 -17.31 -13.90 5.70
C ASN A 82 -15.98 -13.40 6.29
N LEU A 83 -14.98 -13.11 5.45
CA LEU A 83 -13.68 -12.61 5.90
C LEU A 83 -13.79 -11.20 6.51
N SER A 84 -14.64 -10.35 5.95
CA SER A 84 -14.83 -8.97 6.43
C SER A 84 -15.32 -8.89 7.88
N ARG A 85 -16.09 -9.88 8.36
CA ARG A 85 -16.62 -9.90 9.74
C ARG A 85 -15.51 -9.91 10.79
N SER A 86 -14.43 -10.65 10.55
CA SER A 86 -13.28 -10.70 11.48
C SER A 86 -12.36 -9.49 11.35
N LEU A 87 -12.33 -8.85 10.18
CA LEU A 87 -11.44 -7.72 9.89
C LEU A 87 -12.08 -6.36 10.15
N LYS A 88 -13.40 -6.28 10.36
CA LYS A 88 -14.09 -5.00 10.59
C LYS A 88 -13.62 -4.31 11.87
N GLY A 89 -13.03 -3.13 11.71
CA GLY A 89 -12.72 -2.20 12.79
C GLY A 89 -13.90 -1.31 13.17
N LYS A 90 -13.67 -0.39 14.10
CA LYS A 90 -14.70 0.57 14.52
C LYS A 90 -15.03 1.61 13.45
N ASN A 91 -14.10 1.86 12.54
CA ASN A 91 -14.22 2.81 11.44
C ASN A 91 -13.38 2.34 10.23
N GLN A 92 -13.47 3.07 9.14
CA GLN A 92 -12.82 2.73 7.87
C GLN A 92 -11.29 2.64 7.99
N ILE A 93 -10.66 3.49 8.81
CA ILE A 93 -9.20 3.48 9.02
C ILE A 93 -8.78 2.20 9.74
N GLU A 94 -9.45 1.86 10.86
CA GLU A 94 -9.14 0.64 11.61
C GLU A 94 -9.41 -0.63 10.78
N SER A 95 -10.47 -0.62 9.97
CA SER A 95 -10.75 -1.69 9.02
C SER A 95 -9.65 -1.84 7.96
N ALA A 96 -9.24 -0.75 7.32
CA ALA A 96 -8.17 -0.79 6.32
C ALA A 96 -6.84 -1.25 6.93
N TRP A 97 -6.52 -0.76 8.13
CA TRP A 97 -5.32 -1.19 8.86
C TRP A 97 -5.33 -2.70 9.18
N LYS A 98 -6.45 -3.22 9.69
CA LYS A 98 -6.62 -4.66 9.97
C LYS A 98 -6.53 -5.52 8.71
N ILE A 99 -6.98 -5.01 7.57
CA ILE A 99 -6.81 -5.69 6.28
C ILE A 99 -5.31 -5.79 5.97
N LEU A 100 -4.56 -4.69 6.03
CA LEU A 100 -3.11 -4.71 5.78
C LEU A 100 -2.36 -5.65 6.72
N GLU A 101 -2.64 -5.62 8.03
CA GLU A 101 -2.03 -6.55 8.99
C GLU A 101 -2.36 -8.02 8.67
N TRP A 102 -3.56 -8.27 8.15
CA TRP A 102 -3.98 -9.62 7.78
C TRP A 102 -3.32 -10.07 6.47
N GLU A 103 -3.27 -9.20 5.47
CA GLU A 103 -2.62 -9.45 4.17
C GLU A 103 -1.12 -9.73 4.36
N ASP A 104 -0.42 -8.84 5.07
CA ASP A 104 1.02 -8.97 5.40
C ASP A 104 1.37 -10.32 6.06
N LYS A 105 0.50 -10.82 6.94
CA LYS A 105 0.73 -12.07 7.69
C LYS A 105 0.30 -13.34 6.94
N ARG A 106 -0.52 -13.23 5.89
CA ARG A 106 -1.22 -14.39 5.29
C ARG A 106 -0.97 -14.56 3.80
N LEU A 107 -0.59 -13.50 3.11
CA LEU A 107 -0.43 -13.48 1.67
C LEU A 107 1.00 -13.10 1.30
N THR A 108 1.43 -13.51 0.11
CA THR A 108 2.77 -13.20 -0.40
C THR A 108 2.70 -12.63 -1.81
N TYR A 109 3.66 -11.80 -2.19
CA TYR A 109 3.71 -11.23 -3.52
C TYR A 109 4.28 -12.23 -4.54
N ASP A 110 3.59 -12.43 -5.67
CA ASP A 110 4.02 -13.31 -6.76
C ASP A 110 4.75 -12.53 -7.85
N TYR A 111 6.04 -12.27 -7.62
CA TYR A 111 6.92 -11.57 -8.57
C TYR A 111 7.04 -12.25 -9.95
N GLY A 112 6.70 -13.54 -10.05
CA GLY A 112 6.80 -14.30 -11.30
C GLY A 112 5.55 -14.23 -12.17
N ARG A 113 4.45 -13.66 -11.69
CA ARG A 113 3.18 -13.62 -12.42
C ARG A 113 3.06 -12.35 -13.26
N ALA A 114 2.97 -12.52 -14.57
CA ALA A 114 2.66 -11.44 -15.52
C ALA A 114 1.15 -11.34 -15.81
N GLU A 115 0.45 -12.47 -15.91
CA GLU A 115 -0.98 -12.54 -16.24
C GLU A 115 -1.67 -13.70 -15.48
N PRO A 116 -3.00 -13.66 -15.28
CA PRO A 116 -3.88 -12.51 -15.54
C PRO A 116 -3.61 -11.36 -14.55
N GLN A 117 -3.92 -10.12 -14.94
CA GLN A 117 -3.81 -8.95 -14.06
C GLN A 117 -4.66 -9.08 -12.77
N PHE A 118 -5.75 -9.84 -12.83
CA PHE A 118 -6.64 -10.12 -11.70
C PHE A 118 -7.06 -11.58 -11.68
N ILE A 119 -7.03 -12.19 -10.50
CA ILE A 119 -7.75 -13.43 -10.21
C ILE A 119 -8.89 -13.15 -9.21
N PRO A 120 -9.94 -13.99 -9.16
CA PRO A 120 -11.02 -13.83 -8.20
C PRO A 120 -10.51 -13.87 -6.74
N PRO A 121 -11.16 -13.17 -5.79
CA PRO A 121 -10.78 -13.21 -4.38
C PRO A 121 -10.67 -14.64 -3.81
N SER A 122 -11.59 -15.53 -4.14
CA SER A 122 -11.56 -16.95 -3.75
C SER A 122 -10.25 -17.65 -4.14
N GLU A 123 -9.85 -17.48 -5.40
CA GLU A 123 -8.63 -18.06 -5.96
C GLU A 123 -7.38 -17.44 -5.31
N PHE A 124 -7.37 -16.12 -5.12
CA PHE A 124 -6.24 -15.43 -4.48
C PHE A 124 -6.04 -15.90 -3.04
N LEU A 125 -7.12 -15.96 -2.27
CA LEU A 125 -7.11 -16.47 -0.89
C LEU A 125 -6.67 -17.93 -0.83
N SER A 126 -7.10 -18.76 -1.78
CA SER A 126 -6.69 -20.17 -1.85
C SER A 126 -5.22 -20.35 -2.20
N LYS A 127 -4.69 -19.53 -3.12
CA LYS A 127 -3.28 -19.57 -3.54
C LYS A 127 -2.33 -19.03 -2.47
N GLY A 128 -2.79 -18.09 -1.63
CA GLY A 128 -1.96 -17.41 -0.65
C GLY A 128 -0.90 -16.48 -1.25
N LYS A 129 -0.98 -16.22 -2.57
CA LYS A 129 -0.05 -15.35 -3.29
C LYS A 129 -0.68 -14.73 -4.54
N GLY A 130 -0.25 -13.52 -4.89
CA GLY A 130 -0.83 -12.72 -5.98
C GLY A 130 -0.02 -11.46 -6.27
N ILE A 131 -0.53 -10.63 -7.17
CA ILE A 131 0.11 -9.34 -7.56
C ILE A 131 -0.76 -8.16 -7.14
N CYS A 132 -0.28 -6.94 -7.34
CA CYS A 132 -0.93 -5.69 -6.91
C CYS A 132 -2.42 -5.58 -7.29
N GLY A 133 -2.81 -6.12 -8.45
CA GLY A 133 -4.19 -6.24 -8.90
C GLY A 133 -5.10 -7.02 -7.94
N ASP A 134 -4.64 -8.17 -7.45
CA ASP A 134 -5.45 -9.04 -6.58
C ASP A 134 -5.58 -8.46 -5.17
N TYR A 135 -4.49 -7.90 -4.64
CA TYR A 135 -4.50 -7.18 -3.36
C TYR A 135 -5.47 -6.01 -3.40
N SER A 136 -5.42 -5.20 -4.46
CA SER A 136 -6.35 -4.08 -4.65
C SER A 136 -7.81 -4.53 -4.71
N LEU A 137 -8.08 -5.60 -5.45
CA LEU A 137 -9.42 -6.17 -5.59
C LEU A 137 -9.94 -6.73 -4.25
N LEU A 138 -9.10 -7.48 -3.53
CA LEU A 138 -9.42 -8.04 -2.23
C LEU A 138 -9.68 -6.94 -1.20
N THR A 139 -8.74 -5.99 -1.03
CA THR A 139 -8.87 -4.90 -0.06
C THR A 139 -10.11 -4.05 -0.33
N ALA A 140 -10.34 -3.62 -1.59
CA ALA A 140 -11.53 -2.84 -1.93
C ALA A 140 -12.82 -3.64 -1.71
N GLY A 141 -12.83 -4.92 -2.10
CA GLY A 141 -13.95 -5.83 -1.91
C GLY A 141 -14.31 -6.04 -0.43
N LEU A 142 -13.31 -6.21 0.43
CA LEU A 142 -13.49 -6.33 1.88
C LEU A 142 -14.05 -5.05 2.47
N LEU A 143 -13.55 -3.88 2.09
CA LEU A 143 -14.06 -2.59 2.58
C LEU A 143 -15.52 -2.35 2.15
N ILE A 144 -15.87 -2.68 0.90
CA ILE A 144 -17.26 -2.63 0.42
C ILE A 144 -18.14 -3.61 1.21
N ALA A 145 -17.67 -4.84 1.45
CA ALA A 145 -18.39 -5.83 2.24
C ALA A 145 -18.61 -5.39 3.71
N MET A 146 -17.74 -4.52 4.24
CA MET A 146 -17.91 -3.87 5.55
C MET A 146 -18.89 -2.69 5.54
N ASN A 147 -19.49 -2.37 4.39
CA ASN A 147 -20.37 -1.23 4.13
C ASN A 147 -19.64 0.13 4.13
N TYR A 148 -18.36 0.16 3.75
CA TYR A 148 -17.69 1.40 3.39
C TYR A 148 -17.87 1.68 1.91
N SER A 149 -18.45 2.83 1.57
CA SER A 149 -18.69 3.23 0.20
C SER A 149 -18.78 4.76 0.11
N PRO A 150 -18.06 5.42 -0.81
CA PRO A 150 -17.11 4.85 -1.76
C PRO A 150 -15.80 4.35 -1.10
N VAL A 151 -15.14 3.42 -1.78
CA VAL A 151 -13.71 3.07 -1.59
C VAL A 151 -12.98 3.38 -2.90
N TYR A 152 -11.67 3.51 -2.86
CA TYR A 152 -10.90 4.00 -4.01
C TYR A 152 -9.85 3.00 -4.43
N VAL A 153 -9.50 3.02 -5.71
CA VAL A 153 -8.41 2.26 -6.30
C VAL A 153 -7.55 3.24 -7.08
N LEU A 154 -6.24 3.17 -6.87
CA LEU A 154 -5.24 4.04 -7.45
C LEU A 154 -4.44 3.23 -8.45
N ALA A 155 -4.55 3.56 -9.74
CA ALA A 155 -3.67 3.03 -10.76
C ALA A 155 -2.54 4.03 -11.01
N ILE A 156 -1.31 3.58 -10.78
CA ILE A 156 -0.13 4.42 -10.65
C ILE A 156 0.80 4.14 -11.82
N SER A 157 1.18 5.18 -12.54
CA SER A 157 2.27 5.15 -13.52
C SER A 157 3.53 5.77 -12.94
N PHE A 158 4.68 5.26 -13.36
CA PHE A 158 5.98 5.80 -12.97
C PHE A 158 6.68 6.41 -14.18
N ASN A 159 7.52 7.41 -13.93
CA ASN A 159 8.40 7.97 -14.97
C ASN A 159 9.53 6.99 -15.35
N ASP A 160 9.91 6.13 -14.40
CA ASP A 160 11.11 5.30 -14.49
C ASP A 160 10.81 3.82 -14.77
N SER A 161 9.54 3.48 -15.05
CA SER A 161 9.11 2.11 -15.31
C SER A 161 7.86 2.04 -16.19
N GLU A 162 7.85 1.09 -17.13
CA GLU A 162 6.66 0.73 -17.92
C GLU A 162 5.66 -0.10 -17.09
N THR A 163 6.12 -0.74 -16.02
CA THR A 163 5.26 -1.50 -15.11
C THR A 163 4.65 -0.54 -14.09
N GLY A 164 3.33 -0.35 -14.16
CA GLY A 164 2.58 0.43 -13.17
C GLY A 164 2.36 -0.33 -11.86
N HIS A 165 1.65 0.33 -10.94
CA HIS A 165 1.20 -0.26 -9.68
C HIS A 165 -0.31 -0.04 -9.50
N LEU A 166 -0.98 -0.96 -8.80
CA LEU A 166 -2.39 -0.82 -8.45
C LEU A 166 -2.52 -1.02 -6.95
N THR A 167 -3.20 -0.11 -6.28
CA THR A 167 -3.41 -0.21 -4.83
C THR A 167 -4.78 0.32 -4.43
N ALA A 168 -5.32 -0.18 -3.32
CA ALA A 168 -6.56 0.33 -2.76
C ALA A 168 -6.30 1.57 -1.90
N ALA A 169 -7.32 2.39 -1.72
CA ALA A 169 -7.27 3.55 -0.85
C ALA A 169 -8.64 3.84 -0.22
N ILE A 170 -8.59 4.53 0.91
CA ILE A 170 -9.77 5.10 1.57
C ILE A 170 -9.66 6.62 1.55
N ARG A 171 -10.80 7.31 1.67
CA ARG A 171 -10.82 8.77 1.72
C ARG A 171 -11.39 9.25 3.05
N VAL A 172 -10.57 9.94 3.84
CA VAL A 172 -10.94 10.45 5.16
C VAL A 172 -10.57 11.92 5.26
N GLY A 173 -11.52 12.76 5.66
CA GLY A 173 -11.27 14.20 5.79
C GLY A 173 -10.85 14.87 4.47
N GLY A 174 -11.27 14.31 3.33
CA GLY A 174 -10.92 14.79 2.00
C GLY A 174 -9.61 14.23 1.42
N LYS A 175 -8.77 13.59 2.23
CA LYS A 175 -7.46 13.03 1.85
C LYS A 175 -7.53 11.55 1.51
N TYR A 176 -6.66 11.09 0.62
CA TYR A 176 -6.52 9.66 0.34
C TYR A 176 -5.49 9.02 1.27
N LEU A 177 -5.87 7.90 1.88
CA LEU A 177 -4.96 7.03 2.62
C LEU A 177 -4.83 5.72 1.85
N VAL A 178 -3.61 5.47 1.36
CA VAL A 178 -3.23 4.30 0.58
C VAL A 178 -3.13 3.09 1.48
N ALA A 179 -3.75 2.00 1.05
CA ALA A 179 -3.73 0.69 1.70
C ALA A 179 -3.06 -0.31 0.76
N ASP A 180 -1.74 -0.46 0.91
CA ASP A 180 -0.90 -1.22 -0.01
C ASP A 180 -0.17 -2.38 0.67
N GLN A 181 -0.88 -3.51 0.84
CA GLN A 181 -0.38 -4.84 1.24
C GLN A 181 0.23 -4.95 2.65
N HIS A 182 0.95 -3.94 3.10
CA HIS A 182 1.69 -3.90 4.35
C HIS A 182 1.35 -2.61 5.11
N PRO A 183 1.19 -2.66 6.44
CA PRO A 183 1.14 -1.45 7.25
C PRO A 183 2.45 -0.64 7.10
N PRO A 184 2.40 0.69 7.25
CA PRO A 184 1.25 1.50 7.64
C PRO A 184 0.39 1.98 6.46
N LEU A 185 -0.81 2.48 6.76
CA LEU A 185 -1.53 3.36 5.82
C LEU A 185 -0.71 4.63 5.58
N MET A 186 -0.64 5.10 4.33
CA MET A 186 0.14 6.27 3.94
C MET A 186 -0.74 7.33 3.26
N ASP A 187 -0.52 8.61 3.51
CA ASP A 187 -1.04 9.64 2.60
C ASP A 187 -0.29 9.59 1.24
N LEU A 188 -0.81 10.26 0.22
CA LEU A 188 -0.22 10.16 -1.12
C LEU A 188 1.19 10.78 -1.24
N GLY A 189 1.50 11.83 -0.48
CA GLY A 189 2.84 12.46 -0.48
C GLY A 189 3.88 11.55 0.17
N THR A 190 3.50 10.93 1.28
CA THR A 190 4.26 9.88 1.95
C THR A 190 4.46 8.67 1.04
N TYR A 191 3.41 8.24 0.35
CA TYR A 191 3.48 7.11 -0.59
C TYR A 191 4.38 7.41 -1.79
N TYR A 192 4.42 8.66 -2.27
CA TYR A 192 5.41 9.09 -3.26
C TYR A 192 6.85 8.93 -2.73
N ARG A 193 7.15 9.40 -1.51
CA ARG A 193 8.48 9.24 -0.90
C ARG A 193 8.86 7.78 -0.72
N HIS A 194 7.89 6.92 -0.37
CA HIS A 194 8.13 5.49 -0.26
C HIS A 194 8.76 4.93 -1.55
N TRP A 195 8.16 5.18 -2.70
CA TRP A 195 8.67 4.73 -4.00
C TRP A 195 9.92 5.47 -4.47
N ALA A 196 10.02 6.78 -4.22
CA ALA A 196 11.12 7.60 -4.73
C ALA A 196 12.40 7.51 -3.88
N VAL A 197 12.31 7.08 -2.62
CA VAL A 197 13.43 7.13 -1.67
C VAL A 197 13.64 5.80 -0.95
N TYR A 198 12.57 5.16 -0.46
CA TYR A 198 12.70 4.07 0.50
C TYR A 198 12.76 2.69 -0.15
N THR A 199 12.02 2.44 -1.23
CA THR A 199 12.16 1.20 -2.02
C THR A 199 13.53 1.09 -2.70
N ALA A 200 14.17 2.23 -2.98
CA ALA A 200 15.53 2.30 -3.53
C ALA A 200 16.58 1.61 -2.63
N ASN A 201 16.35 1.64 -1.31
CA ASN A 201 17.26 1.04 -0.33
C ASN A 201 17.06 -0.48 -0.19
N SER A 202 16.04 -1.05 -0.85
CA SER A 202 15.69 -2.48 -0.81
C SER A 202 16.21 -3.27 -2.03
N SER A 203 17.23 -2.76 -2.73
CA SER A 203 17.79 -3.29 -4.00
C SER A 203 16.96 -3.01 -5.26
N ALA A 204 15.78 -2.39 -5.15
CA ALA A 204 15.03 -1.88 -6.28
C ALA A 204 15.58 -0.51 -6.71
N LYS A 205 15.37 -0.10 -7.97
CA LYS A 205 15.65 1.27 -8.38
C LYS A 205 14.56 2.21 -7.81
N PRO A 206 14.90 3.45 -7.43
CA PRO A 206 13.88 4.45 -7.11
C PRO A 206 12.88 4.60 -8.26
N LEU A 207 11.60 4.72 -7.93
CA LEU A 207 10.52 4.94 -8.90
C LEU A 207 9.77 6.23 -8.55
N HIS A 208 9.69 7.15 -9.50
CA HIS A 208 8.95 8.40 -9.31
C HIS A 208 7.56 8.29 -9.93
N ILE A 209 6.53 8.40 -9.09
CA ILE A 209 5.14 8.43 -9.57
C ILE A 209 4.97 9.63 -10.51
N ASP A 210 4.51 9.34 -11.73
CA ASP A 210 4.12 10.34 -12.73
C ASP A 210 2.68 10.77 -12.49
N ARG A 211 1.77 9.80 -12.56
CA ARG A 211 0.32 10.02 -12.52
C ARG A 211 -0.36 8.95 -11.69
N ILE A 212 -1.41 9.37 -10.98
CA ILE A 212 -2.34 8.49 -10.27
C ILE A 212 -3.72 8.65 -10.90
N GLU A 213 -4.22 7.58 -11.51
CA GLU A 213 -5.61 7.47 -11.96
C GLU A 213 -6.47 6.96 -10.81
N VAL A 214 -7.55 7.67 -10.48
CA VAL A 214 -8.42 7.35 -9.36
C VAL A 214 -9.72 6.72 -9.85
N TYR A 215 -10.04 5.55 -9.31
CA TYR A 215 -11.30 4.87 -9.50
C TYR A 215 -12.07 4.84 -8.18
N ALA A 216 -13.30 5.33 -8.18
CA ALA A 216 -14.23 5.12 -7.08
C ALA A 216 -15.00 3.82 -7.31
N VAL A 217 -14.92 2.92 -6.32
CA VAL A 217 -15.69 1.69 -6.23
C VAL A 217 -16.79 1.92 -5.20
N TYR A 218 -18.04 1.75 -5.59
CA TYR A 218 -19.16 2.08 -4.72
C TYR A 218 -20.35 1.15 -4.89
N TRP A 219 -21.11 1.00 -3.82
CA TRP A 219 -22.34 0.22 -3.81
C TRP A 219 -23.51 1.11 -4.22
N LYS A 220 -24.22 0.74 -5.29
CA LYS A 220 -25.40 1.46 -5.76
C LYS A 220 -26.34 0.50 -6.49
N ASP A 221 -27.64 0.66 -6.26
CA ASP A 221 -28.68 -0.12 -6.93
C ASP A 221 -28.50 -1.66 -6.78
N GLY A 222 -28.05 -2.09 -5.60
CA GLY A 222 -27.88 -3.51 -5.25
C GLY A 222 -26.63 -4.19 -5.84
N ARG A 223 -25.73 -3.42 -6.45
CA ARG A 223 -24.48 -3.90 -7.05
C ARG A 223 -23.31 -2.97 -6.79
N VAL A 224 -22.10 -3.50 -6.94
CA VAL A 224 -20.87 -2.72 -7.01
C VAL A 224 -20.77 -2.10 -8.40
N ASN A 225 -20.42 -0.82 -8.43
CA ASN A 225 -20.14 -0.06 -9.64
C ASN A 225 -18.77 0.59 -9.50
N VAL A 226 -18.08 0.78 -10.62
CA VAL A 226 -16.77 1.42 -10.65
C VAL A 226 -16.81 2.60 -11.60
N ARG A 227 -16.23 3.73 -11.18
CA ARG A 227 -16.14 4.94 -11.99
C ARG A 227 -14.76 5.56 -11.84
N ARG A 228 -14.10 5.84 -12.97
CA ARG A 228 -12.91 6.71 -12.99
C ARG A 228 -13.31 8.14 -12.61
N GLU A 229 -12.74 8.69 -11.55
CA GLU A 229 -13.04 10.04 -11.07
C GLU A 229 -12.13 11.10 -11.71
N GLY A 230 -10.92 10.71 -12.09
CA GLY A 230 -9.95 11.60 -12.71
C GLY A 230 -8.53 11.09 -12.50
N SER A 231 -7.57 11.97 -12.77
CA SER A 231 -6.16 11.71 -12.54
C SER A 231 -5.54 12.83 -11.72
N MET A 232 -4.47 12.50 -10.99
CA MET A 232 -3.67 13.46 -10.23
C MET A 232 -2.21 13.35 -10.64
N GLY A 233 -1.58 14.51 -10.83
CA GLY A 233 -0.13 14.61 -11.01
C GLY A 233 0.61 14.88 -9.70
N ARG A 234 1.95 14.88 -9.76
CA ARG A 234 2.82 15.11 -8.59
C ARG A 234 2.48 16.33 -7.74
N SER A 235 2.23 17.47 -8.38
CA SER A 235 1.93 18.70 -7.65
C SER A 235 0.65 18.61 -6.80
N GLU A 236 -0.23 17.66 -7.12
CA GLU A 236 -1.51 17.52 -6.45
C GLU A 236 -1.43 16.65 -5.22
N PHE A 237 -0.85 15.46 -5.36
CA PHE A 237 -0.73 14.55 -4.22
C PHE A 237 0.30 15.00 -3.18
N MET A 238 1.32 15.77 -3.57
CA MET A 238 2.26 16.36 -2.61
C MET A 238 1.62 17.42 -1.68
N ARG A 239 0.39 17.89 -1.96
CA ARG A 239 -0.33 18.80 -1.05
C ARG A 239 -0.88 18.11 0.20
N GLU A 240 -1.02 16.78 0.15
CA GLU A 240 -1.56 15.98 1.25
C GLU A 240 -0.45 15.45 2.18
N ASP A 241 0.79 15.75 1.85
CA ASP A 241 1.99 15.27 2.52
C ASP A 241 2.06 15.72 3.98
N TYR A 242 1.88 14.77 4.90
CA TYR A 242 2.01 15.05 6.30
C TYR A 242 3.44 14.83 6.79
N ASN A 243 3.91 15.77 7.61
CA ASN A 243 5.21 15.69 8.25
C ASN A 243 5.04 15.58 9.76
N MET A 244 5.44 14.45 10.33
CA MET A 244 5.39 14.23 11.78
C MET A 244 6.03 15.39 12.55
N THR A 245 5.31 15.91 13.54
CA THR A 245 5.80 16.97 14.41
C THR A 245 6.41 16.41 15.69
N GLU A 246 7.15 17.23 16.42
CA GLU A 246 7.60 16.89 17.78
C GLU A 246 6.41 16.62 18.72
N GLY A 247 5.26 17.25 18.48
CA GLY A 247 4.03 16.99 19.23
C GLY A 247 3.50 15.58 18.99
N ASP A 248 3.50 15.13 17.73
CA ASP A 248 3.13 13.76 17.36
C ASP A 248 4.08 12.73 17.97
N ALA A 249 5.39 13.00 17.94
CA ALA A 249 6.39 12.11 18.53
C ALA A 249 6.18 11.96 20.03
N ARG A 250 5.93 13.06 20.75
CA ARG A 250 5.58 12.99 22.19
C ARG A 250 4.29 12.21 22.42
N LYS A 251 3.26 12.44 21.61
CA LYS A 251 1.99 11.71 21.70
C LYS A 251 2.18 10.21 21.46
N LEU A 252 2.93 9.85 20.42
CA LEU A 252 3.28 8.47 20.08
C LEU A 252 3.98 7.78 21.25
N VAL A 253 4.97 8.42 21.88
CA VAL A 253 5.67 7.87 23.06
C VAL A 253 4.72 7.70 24.24
N GLY A 254 3.84 8.67 24.51
CA GLY A 254 2.85 8.57 25.59
C GLY A 254 1.85 7.43 25.36
N ASP A 255 1.34 7.29 24.14
CA ASP A 255 0.39 6.24 23.79
C ASP A 255 1.07 4.87 23.74
N LEU A 256 2.32 4.79 23.29
CA LEU A 256 3.15 3.57 23.35
C LEU A 256 3.40 3.14 24.81
N THR A 257 3.71 4.08 25.70
CA THR A 257 3.88 3.81 27.13
C THR A 257 2.61 3.25 27.74
N SER A 258 1.46 3.85 27.40
CA SER A 258 0.15 3.40 27.86
C SER A 258 -0.20 2.01 27.34
N GLU A 259 0.14 1.72 26.09
CA GLU A 259 -0.10 0.43 25.46
C GLU A 259 0.79 -0.69 26.05
N ILE A 260 2.07 -0.40 26.34
CA ILE A 260 2.94 -1.33 27.08
C ILE A 260 2.35 -1.65 28.44
N GLN A 261 1.95 -0.64 29.22
CA GLN A 261 1.36 -0.85 30.54
C GLN A 261 0.06 -1.67 30.48
N ARG A 262 -0.73 -1.50 29.40
CA ARG A 262 -1.94 -2.29 29.18
C ARG A 262 -1.64 -3.77 28.90
N ARG A 263 -0.57 -4.08 28.15
CA ARG A 263 -0.15 -5.46 27.84
C ARG A 263 0.60 -6.12 29.00
N PHE A 264 1.32 -5.33 29.80
CA PHE A 264 2.12 -5.78 30.94
C PHE A 264 1.64 -5.08 32.22
N PRO A 265 0.48 -5.47 32.78
CA PRO A 265 -0.22 -4.72 33.83
C PRO A 265 0.53 -4.62 35.17
N ASN A 266 1.56 -5.47 35.38
CA ASN A 266 2.39 -5.44 36.58
C ASN A 266 3.46 -4.34 36.55
N LEU A 267 3.76 -3.79 35.36
CA LEU A 267 4.78 -2.77 35.20
C LEU A 267 4.29 -1.39 35.68
N LYS A 268 5.16 -0.71 36.43
CA LYS A 268 4.97 0.68 36.83
C LYS A 268 5.86 1.61 36.02
N GLN A 269 5.33 2.72 35.55
CA GLN A 269 6.15 3.75 34.91
C GLN A 269 7.06 4.40 35.95
N ASP A 270 8.36 4.50 35.66
CA ASP A 270 9.31 5.16 36.56
C ASP A 270 10.34 6.01 35.78
N PRO A 271 10.25 7.35 35.82
CA PRO A 271 11.16 8.23 35.10
C PRO A 271 12.60 8.17 35.63
N LEU A 272 12.85 7.58 36.82
CA LEU A 272 14.22 7.41 37.33
C LEU A 272 15.08 6.50 36.45
N LEU A 273 14.45 5.64 35.65
CA LEU A 273 15.13 4.77 34.70
C LEU A 273 15.72 5.52 33.51
N LEU A 274 15.22 6.73 33.21
CA LEU A 274 15.73 7.54 32.11
C LEU A 274 17.20 7.92 32.33
N GLY A 275 18.00 7.82 31.27
CA GLY A 275 19.43 8.15 31.32
C GLY A 275 20.30 7.07 31.94
N SER A 276 19.76 5.88 32.22
CA SER A 276 20.54 4.76 32.78
C SER A 276 21.66 4.30 31.84
N GLU A 277 21.59 4.60 30.54
CA GLU A 277 22.66 4.30 29.58
C GLU A 277 23.95 5.08 29.83
N LYS A 278 23.90 6.14 30.65
CA LYS A 278 25.05 6.99 31.01
C LYS A 278 25.57 6.74 32.42
N ARG A 279 25.07 5.72 33.11
CA ARG A 279 25.41 5.43 34.51
C ARG A 279 26.22 4.15 34.61
N ASP A 280 27.20 4.14 35.50
CA ASP A 280 27.99 2.94 35.80
C ASP A 280 27.25 1.97 36.74
N SER A 281 26.13 2.39 37.34
CA SER A 281 25.31 1.59 38.24
C SER A 281 23.81 1.89 38.08
N PRO A 282 22.92 0.93 38.42
CA PRO A 282 21.47 1.16 38.41
C PRO A 282 21.05 2.35 39.28
N PRO A 283 19.95 3.07 38.94
CA PRO A 283 19.37 4.08 39.80
C PRO A 283 19.02 3.52 41.19
N GLU A 284 19.01 4.37 42.20
CA GLU A 284 18.65 3.98 43.57
C GLU A 284 17.31 3.24 43.62
N GLY A 285 17.26 2.14 44.39
CA GLY A 285 16.10 1.26 44.50
C GLY A 285 16.04 0.15 43.44
N TYR A 286 16.90 0.18 42.40
CA TYR A 286 16.98 -0.85 41.38
C TYR A 286 18.19 -1.76 41.60
N ARG A 287 17.96 -3.07 41.50
CA ARG A 287 19.02 -4.07 41.48
C ARG A 287 19.63 -4.20 40.08
N SER A 288 18.81 -4.03 39.04
CA SER A 288 19.24 -4.13 37.64
C SER A 288 18.35 -3.31 36.72
N VAL A 289 18.95 -2.78 35.65
CA VAL A 289 18.25 -2.10 34.56
C VAL A 289 18.67 -2.74 33.23
N SER A 290 17.72 -2.94 32.34
CA SER A 290 17.94 -3.34 30.96
C SER A 290 17.46 -2.23 30.02
N ILE A 291 18.19 -2.03 28.92
CA ILE A 291 17.97 -0.92 27.99
C ILE A 291 17.89 -1.50 26.59
N PHE A 292 16.78 -1.25 25.91
CA PHE A 292 16.52 -1.72 24.56
C PHE A 292 16.28 -0.52 23.67
N GLN A 293 17.10 -0.38 22.62
CA GLN A 293 17.00 0.72 21.67
C GLN A 293 16.69 0.18 20.28
N ALA A 294 15.66 0.73 19.66
CA ALA A 294 15.29 0.47 18.28
C ALA A 294 15.27 1.78 17.48
N THR A 295 15.72 1.71 16.23
CA THR A 295 15.56 2.80 15.26
C THR A 295 14.67 2.30 14.14
N PHE A 296 13.68 3.11 13.79
CA PHE A 296 12.69 2.88 12.76
C PHE A 296 12.98 3.84 11.60
N PRO A 297 13.72 3.41 10.57
CA PRO A 297 14.05 4.26 9.43
C PRO A 297 12.78 4.61 8.66
N ALA A 298 12.64 5.86 8.19
CA ALA A 298 11.48 6.38 7.45
C ALA A 298 10.15 6.49 8.22
N TYR A 299 10.04 5.95 9.42
CA TYR A 299 8.76 5.92 10.15
C TYR A 299 8.26 7.31 10.55
N ALA A 300 9.13 8.32 10.66
CA ALA A 300 8.66 9.68 10.87
C ALA A 300 7.89 10.24 9.64
N ASP A 301 8.25 9.78 8.45
CA ASP A 301 7.55 10.16 7.22
C ASP A 301 6.29 9.33 7.01
N TYR A 302 6.27 8.07 7.48
CA TYR A 302 5.09 7.20 7.36
C TYR A 302 3.97 7.53 8.35
N TYR A 303 4.25 8.36 9.34
CA TYR A 303 3.27 8.72 10.35
C TYR A 303 2.21 9.67 9.78
N ILE A 304 0.94 9.31 9.96
CA ILE A 304 -0.22 10.18 9.74
C ILE A 304 -1.10 10.21 11.00
N PRO A 305 -1.62 11.38 11.43
CA PRO A 305 -2.44 11.50 12.64
C PRO A 305 -3.70 10.63 12.61
N GLU A 306 -4.32 10.51 11.43
CA GLU A 306 -5.54 9.74 11.20
C GLU A 306 -5.35 8.25 11.54
N ALA A 307 -4.17 7.69 11.31
CA ALA A 307 -3.83 6.29 11.59
C ALA A 307 -2.99 6.09 12.87
N HIS A 308 -2.89 7.10 13.74
CA HIS A 308 -2.03 7.11 14.92
C HIS A 308 -2.11 5.83 15.76
N LYS A 309 -3.32 5.35 16.04
CA LYS A 309 -3.51 4.16 16.88
C LYS A 309 -2.91 2.91 16.26
N GLY A 310 -3.10 2.70 14.95
CA GLY A 310 -2.48 1.59 14.23
C GLY A 310 -0.96 1.72 14.27
N PHE A 311 -0.46 2.94 14.08
CA PHE A 311 0.97 3.23 14.11
C PHE A 311 1.63 2.93 15.47
N VAL A 312 0.95 3.24 16.60
CA VAL A 312 1.40 2.86 17.95
C VAL A 312 1.51 1.34 18.08
N SER A 313 0.48 0.60 17.64
CA SER A 313 0.49 -0.87 17.67
C SER A 313 1.62 -1.46 16.83
N LEU A 314 1.84 -0.93 15.62
CA LEU A 314 2.93 -1.36 14.74
C LEU A 314 4.29 -1.19 15.41
N ILE A 315 4.59 -0.01 15.95
CA ILE A 315 5.85 0.23 16.67
C ILE A 315 6.02 -0.75 17.83
N LEU A 316 4.97 -0.98 18.63
CA LEU A 316 5.06 -1.89 19.77
C LEU A 316 5.28 -3.34 19.33
N ASP A 317 4.52 -3.80 18.33
CA ASP A 317 4.63 -5.17 17.84
C ASP A 317 6.04 -5.41 17.28
N THR A 318 6.60 -4.46 16.52
CA THR A 318 7.99 -4.54 16.04
C THR A 318 9.01 -4.49 17.17
N LEU A 319 8.79 -3.69 18.24
CA LEU A 319 9.66 -3.75 19.42
C LEU A 319 9.64 -5.14 20.07
N LEU A 320 8.47 -5.76 20.16
CA LEU A 320 8.26 -7.05 20.81
C LEU A 320 8.72 -8.25 19.97
N GLU A 321 9.09 -8.06 18.70
CA GLU A 321 9.86 -9.06 17.95
C GLU A 321 11.23 -9.33 18.61
N ASN A 322 11.75 -8.38 19.40
CA ASN A 322 12.88 -8.65 20.28
C ASN A 322 12.42 -9.45 21.52
N GLU A 323 12.66 -10.76 21.50
CA GLU A 323 12.31 -11.68 22.59
C GLU A 323 12.96 -11.33 23.95
N GLU A 324 14.12 -10.66 23.96
CA GLU A 324 14.75 -10.19 25.20
C GLU A 324 13.98 -9.03 25.82
N LEU A 325 13.51 -8.08 25.01
CA LEU A 325 12.65 -7.00 25.47
C LEU A 325 11.33 -7.56 26.01
N GLY A 326 10.69 -8.49 25.29
CA GLY A 326 9.47 -9.15 25.75
C GLY A 326 9.63 -9.78 27.14
N ARG A 327 10.66 -10.64 27.31
CA ARG A 327 10.99 -11.25 28.61
C ARG A 327 11.32 -10.22 29.69
N ALA A 328 12.03 -9.15 29.33
CA ALA A 328 12.37 -8.08 30.28
C ALA A 328 11.12 -7.35 30.78
N LEU A 329 10.15 -7.07 29.91
CA LEU A 329 8.86 -6.45 30.27
C LEU A 329 8.01 -7.38 31.16
N GLU A 330 8.02 -8.70 30.92
CA GLU A 330 7.28 -9.66 31.74
C GLU A 330 7.81 -9.81 33.17
N THR A 331 9.12 -9.59 33.35
CA THR A 331 9.84 -9.93 34.59
C THR A 331 10.39 -8.72 35.34
N SER A 332 10.09 -7.51 34.88
CA SER A 332 10.48 -6.26 35.53
C SER A 332 9.36 -5.72 36.42
N ASP A 333 9.73 -4.85 37.35
CA ASP A 333 8.76 -4.15 38.23
C ASP A 333 8.38 -2.79 37.65
N SER A 334 9.27 -2.20 36.86
CA SER A 334 9.10 -0.85 36.34
C SER A 334 9.69 -0.69 34.95
N PHE A 335 9.21 0.32 34.24
CA PHE A 335 9.67 0.65 32.90
C PHE A 335 9.59 2.14 32.61
N TRP A 336 10.30 2.56 31.58
CA TRP A 336 10.17 3.90 31.00
C TRP A 336 10.38 3.82 29.50
N VAL A 337 9.68 4.68 28.75
CA VAL A 337 9.85 4.78 27.29
C VAL A 337 10.33 6.18 26.96
N ASN A 338 11.36 6.26 26.15
CA ASN A 338 11.83 7.49 25.55
C ASN A 338 11.75 7.39 24.03
N GLY A 339 11.43 8.49 23.36
CA GLY A 339 11.44 8.57 21.91
C GLY A 339 12.16 9.83 21.44
N THR A 340 12.94 9.70 20.38
CA THR A 340 13.63 10.82 19.74
C THR A 340 13.26 10.85 18.26
N LEU A 341 12.79 12.00 17.80
CA LEU A 341 12.56 12.26 16.39
C LEU A 341 13.88 12.71 15.74
N ARG A 342 14.38 11.93 14.77
CA ARG A 342 15.54 12.25 13.95
C ARG A 342 15.20 12.00 12.49
N LYS A 343 14.44 12.93 11.92
CA LYS A 343 13.84 12.78 10.58
C LYS A 343 14.86 12.29 9.54
N PRO A 344 14.50 11.30 8.70
CA PRO A 344 13.16 10.68 8.59
C PRO A 344 12.92 9.52 9.56
N SER A 345 13.82 9.30 10.51
CA SER A 345 13.79 8.17 11.44
C SER A 345 13.16 8.52 12.79
N LEU A 346 12.61 7.51 13.43
CA LEU A 346 12.20 7.54 14.83
C LEU A 346 13.08 6.58 15.63
N SER A 347 13.62 7.02 16.77
CA SER A 347 14.31 6.12 17.70
C SER A 347 13.48 5.97 18.97
N ILE A 348 13.25 4.73 19.40
CA ILE A 348 12.58 4.41 20.65
C ILE A 348 13.55 3.67 21.56
N THR A 349 13.60 4.08 22.82
CA THR A 349 14.35 3.39 23.87
C THR A 349 13.39 2.97 24.96
N VAL A 350 13.39 1.67 25.29
CA VAL A 350 12.64 1.11 26.41
C VAL A 350 13.61 0.72 27.50
N TYR A 351 13.37 1.25 28.69
CA TYR A 351 14.10 0.92 29.91
C TYR A 351 13.23 0.00 30.74
N THR A 352 13.81 -1.07 31.30
CA THR A 352 13.12 -1.92 32.26
C THR A 352 13.96 -2.05 33.53
N GLY A 353 13.32 -2.07 34.69
CA GLY A 353 13.99 -2.08 35.99
C GLY A 353 13.41 -3.14 36.91
N ARG A 354 14.29 -3.87 37.60
CA ARG A 354 13.94 -4.77 38.71
C ARG A 354 14.38 -4.14 40.03
N ARG A 355 13.47 -4.05 40.99
CA ARG A 355 13.75 -3.47 42.31
C ARG A 355 14.51 -4.47 43.18
N GLY A 356 15.38 -3.94 44.04
CA GLY A 356 15.99 -4.73 45.10
C GLY A 356 14.96 -5.01 46.19
N SER A 357 14.94 -6.25 46.71
CA SER A 357 14.19 -6.63 47.91
C SER A 357 14.73 -5.95 49.15
#